data_AF-A0A960A4C3-F1
#
_entry.id   AF-A0A960A4C3-F1
#
_cell.length_a   1.000
_cell.length_b   1.000
_cell.length_c   1.000
_cell.angle_alpha   90.00
_cell.angle_beta   90.00
_cell.angle_gamma   90.00
#
_symmetry.space_group_name_H-M   'P 1'
#
loop_
_entity.id
_entity.type
_entity.pdbx_description
1 polymer ?
#
loop_
_entity_poly.entity_id
_entity_poly.type
_entity_poly.pdbx_seq_one_letter_code
_entity_poly.pdbx_strand_id
1 'polypeptide(L)'
;MHKLTAGSGYDYLTRQVAAMDSTEKGHASLASYYTAKGEVPGRWVGAGLQSLEVVAGSAVSAEQMQSLFGAGFHPDMAARLAALPVGATREQVRVAARVGAPFRIHAAASAFQQEVTTRCAVWAAEQGLGADEAVPLEVRARVRSEVAIEGFVARMGRPPSGVELSSEVARLSRDPNTACAGFDVTFTPVKSVSALWAVTPLQVAAQIEEAHNAAVADALRFVEEQVLFSRRGAGGVRQVEVTGLIGAAFTHRDSRAGDPNLHTHVAIANKVQTLDGAWLAIDGRPLFAAMVSVSEVYNTALEAHLAQRLGVRFEAGAPAGSASGRESAACHRSPRRGWRSESSRTPRRSPRRAARASRRGRPRR
;
A
#
# COMPACT_ATOMS: atom_id res chain seq x y z
N MET A 1 -2.08 5.48 5.48
CA MET A 1 -1.49 4.31 6.17
C MET A 1 -2.56 3.23 6.36
N HIS A 2 -2.24 1.99 6.02
CA HIS A 2 -3.11 0.83 6.19
C HIS A 2 -2.41 -0.26 6.99
N LYS A 3 -3.17 -1.08 7.73
CA LYS A 3 -2.59 -2.24 8.44
C LYS A 3 -2.40 -3.39 7.46
N LEU A 4 -1.24 -4.04 7.53
CA LEU A 4 -0.95 -5.30 6.85
C LEU A 4 -1.29 -6.45 7.79
N THR A 5 -1.99 -7.45 7.27
CA THR A 5 -2.34 -8.68 7.97
C THR A 5 -1.34 -9.79 7.64
N ALA A 6 -0.98 -10.60 8.63
CA ALA A 6 -0.16 -11.79 8.41
C ALA A 6 -0.81 -12.75 7.39
N GLY A 7 0.00 -13.63 6.80
CA GLY A 7 -0.44 -14.56 5.75
C GLY A 7 -0.41 -13.97 4.35
N SER A 8 -1.39 -13.12 3.99
CA SER A 8 -1.57 -12.62 2.60
C SER A 8 -1.73 -11.11 2.47
N GLY A 9 -1.67 -10.35 3.58
CA GLY A 9 -1.95 -8.92 3.57
C GLY A 9 -0.95 -8.08 2.76
N TYR A 10 0.24 -8.63 2.47
CA TYR A 10 1.31 -8.00 1.70
C TYR A 10 1.38 -8.51 0.25
N ASP A 11 0.51 -9.44 -0.16
CA ASP A 11 0.60 -10.12 -1.47
C ASP A 11 0.47 -9.15 -2.66
N TYR A 12 -0.24 -8.03 -2.47
CA TYR A 12 -0.35 -6.99 -3.49
C TYR A 12 0.97 -6.25 -3.75
N LEU A 13 1.92 -6.31 -2.80
CA LEU A 13 3.28 -5.78 -2.94
C LEU A 13 4.24 -6.84 -3.53
N THR A 14 4.02 -8.14 -3.28
CA THR A 14 4.92 -9.23 -3.74
C THR A 14 4.65 -9.75 -5.12
N ARG A 15 3.46 -9.53 -5.71
CA ARG A 15 3.24 -9.77 -7.15
C ARG A 15 4.29 -9.09 -8.03
N GLN A 16 4.88 -8.00 -7.52
CA GLN A 16 5.91 -7.20 -8.19
C GLN A 16 7.33 -7.77 -8.02
N VAL A 17 7.54 -8.60 -6.99
CA VAL A 17 8.82 -9.25 -6.75
C VAL A 17 8.92 -10.56 -7.53
N ALA A 18 7.84 -11.34 -7.57
CA ALA A 18 7.80 -12.62 -8.29
C ALA A 18 7.88 -12.47 -9.83
N ALA A 19 7.49 -11.32 -10.40
CA ALA A 19 7.52 -11.08 -11.85
C ALA A 19 8.94 -10.96 -12.44
N MET A 20 9.97 -10.75 -11.61
CA MET A 20 11.38 -10.66 -12.04
C MET A 20 12.19 -11.93 -11.78
N ASP A 21 11.73 -12.86 -10.92
CA ASP A 21 12.32 -14.21 -10.84
C ASP A 21 12.16 -14.98 -12.17
N SER A 22 11.19 -14.56 -13.00
CA SER A 22 11.07 -14.92 -14.41
C SER A 22 11.79 -13.89 -15.29
N THR A 23 13.06 -14.11 -15.61
CA THR A 23 13.82 -13.25 -16.53
C THR A 23 13.34 -13.40 -17.98
N GLU A 24 13.11 -12.28 -18.69
CA GLU A 24 13.60 -12.07 -20.07
C GLU A 24 13.66 -10.58 -20.47
N LYS A 25 14.70 -10.23 -21.24
CA LYS A 25 15.14 -8.87 -21.63
C LYS A 25 14.42 -8.36 -22.90
N GLY A 26 14.18 -7.06 -23.01
CA GLY A 26 13.78 -6.42 -24.27
C GLY A 26 13.99 -4.89 -24.28
N HIS A 27 14.55 -4.37 -25.37
CA HIS A 27 15.11 -3.03 -25.56
C HIS A 27 14.14 -1.85 -25.34
N ALA A 28 14.66 -0.74 -24.79
CA ALA A 28 13.89 0.41 -24.31
C ALA A 28 13.79 1.58 -25.32
N SER A 29 12.55 2.01 -25.60
CA SER A 29 12.18 3.32 -26.19
C SER A 29 11.62 4.27 -25.11
N LEU A 30 11.44 5.57 -25.41
CA LEU A 30 10.80 6.55 -24.50
C LEU A 30 9.39 6.13 -24.06
N ALA A 31 8.62 5.51 -24.96
CA ALA A 31 7.34 4.89 -24.59
C ALA A 31 7.56 3.65 -23.72
N SER A 32 8.64 2.88 -23.92
CA SER A 32 8.99 1.77 -23.04
C SER A 32 9.40 2.23 -21.63
N TYR A 33 9.91 3.45 -21.41
CA TYR A 33 10.18 3.95 -20.05
C TYR A 33 8.90 4.08 -19.20
N TYR A 34 7.81 4.52 -19.84
CA TYR A 34 6.50 4.72 -19.20
C TYR A 34 5.56 3.51 -19.32
N THR A 35 5.77 2.65 -20.32
CA THR A 35 4.90 1.51 -20.66
C THR A 35 5.55 0.16 -20.35
N ALA A 36 6.87 0.09 -20.09
CA ALA A 36 7.44 -1.14 -19.55
C ALA A 36 6.81 -1.35 -18.18
N LYS A 37 6.04 -2.43 -18.05
CA LYS A 37 5.74 -3.11 -16.78
C LYS A 37 7.03 -3.68 -16.16
N GLY A 38 8.10 -2.89 -16.12
CA GLY A 38 9.38 -3.20 -15.51
C GLY A 38 9.35 -2.65 -14.09
N GLU A 39 8.62 -3.34 -13.22
CA GLU A 39 8.50 -3.01 -11.81
C GLU A 39 9.89 -3.20 -11.16
N VAL A 40 10.44 -2.12 -10.61
CA VAL A 40 11.73 -2.19 -9.89
C VAL A 40 11.49 -2.97 -8.61
N PRO A 41 12.34 -3.97 -8.28
CA PRO A 41 12.23 -4.68 -7.01
C PRO A 41 12.16 -3.70 -5.85
N GLY A 42 11.34 -4.02 -4.85
CA GLY A 42 11.30 -3.23 -3.63
C GLY A 42 12.70 -3.12 -3.02
N ARG A 43 12.96 -2.06 -2.25
CA ARG A 43 14.23 -1.85 -1.56
C ARG A 43 14.03 -1.87 -0.05
N TRP A 44 14.95 -2.50 0.66
CA TRP A 44 14.99 -2.47 2.11
C TRP A 44 15.34 -1.07 2.61
N VAL A 45 14.59 -0.56 3.59
CA VAL A 45 14.79 0.75 4.23
C VAL A 45 14.64 0.69 5.75
N GLY A 46 15.23 1.66 6.46
CA GLY A 46 15.15 1.82 7.91
C GLY A 46 16.40 1.37 8.67
N ALA A 47 16.68 2.03 9.80
CA ALA A 47 17.83 1.75 10.65
C ALA A 47 17.70 0.40 11.39
N GLY A 48 16.48 -0.09 11.58
CA GLY A 48 16.21 -1.39 12.21
C GLY A 48 16.79 -2.58 11.42
N LEU A 49 17.11 -2.41 10.13
CA LEU A 49 17.74 -3.43 9.31
C LEU A 49 19.10 -3.90 9.84
N GLN A 50 19.82 -3.04 10.57
CA GLN A 50 21.11 -3.40 11.19
C GLN A 50 20.95 -4.61 12.13
N SER A 51 19.83 -4.69 12.85
CA SER A 51 19.54 -5.81 13.75
C SER A 51 19.23 -7.13 13.03
N LEU A 52 18.99 -7.09 11.73
CA LEU A 52 18.73 -8.24 10.86
C LEU A 52 19.92 -8.57 9.96
N GLU A 53 21.00 -7.78 10.00
CA GLU A 53 22.13 -7.90 9.09
C GLU A 53 21.72 -7.77 7.60
N VAL A 54 20.60 -7.07 7.35
CA VAL A 54 20.11 -6.77 6.00
C VAL A 54 20.67 -5.42 5.55
N VAL A 55 21.22 -5.38 4.33
CA VAL A 55 21.80 -4.15 3.79
C VAL A 55 20.70 -3.19 3.33
N ALA A 56 20.68 -1.98 3.89
CA ALA A 56 19.77 -0.92 3.43
C ALA A 56 19.98 -0.62 1.93
N GLY A 57 18.89 -0.48 1.19
CA GLY A 57 18.88 -0.25 -0.26
C GLY A 57 18.99 -1.53 -1.10
N SER A 58 19.29 -2.69 -0.51
CA SER A 58 19.29 -3.97 -1.21
C SER A 58 17.88 -4.36 -1.68
N ALA A 59 17.81 -5.19 -2.71
CA ALA A 59 16.54 -5.63 -3.27
C ALA A 59 15.78 -6.55 -2.29
N VAL A 60 14.46 -6.41 -2.27
CA VAL A 60 13.54 -7.21 -1.48
C VAL A 60 13.12 -8.42 -2.31
N SER A 61 13.26 -9.64 -1.77
CA SER A 61 12.77 -10.86 -2.40
C SER A 61 11.37 -11.26 -1.91
N ALA A 62 10.65 -12.07 -2.71
CA ALA A 62 9.31 -12.53 -2.36
C ALA A 62 9.36 -13.46 -1.13
N GLU A 63 10.40 -14.28 -1.05
CA GLU A 63 10.70 -15.15 0.09
C GLU A 63 10.93 -14.33 1.37
N GLN A 64 11.72 -13.25 1.31
CA GLN A 64 11.96 -12.40 2.47
C GLN A 64 10.67 -11.72 2.93
N MET A 65 9.83 -11.24 2.00
CA MET A 65 8.51 -10.68 2.32
C MET A 65 7.61 -11.71 2.99
N GLN A 66 7.58 -12.94 2.47
CA GLN A 66 6.80 -14.04 3.06
C GLN A 66 7.29 -14.43 4.45
N SER A 67 8.61 -14.53 4.63
CA SER A 67 9.20 -14.84 5.92
C SER A 67 8.84 -13.78 6.96
N LEU A 68 9.07 -12.50 6.64
CA LEU A 68 8.89 -11.39 7.58
C LEU A 68 7.43 -10.98 7.77
N PHE A 69 6.71 -10.66 6.70
CA PHE A 69 5.34 -10.16 6.78
C PHE A 69 4.30 -11.29 6.80
N GLY A 70 4.58 -12.42 6.16
CA GLY A 70 3.68 -13.57 6.17
C GLY A 70 3.72 -14.30 7.50
N ALA A 71 4.91 -14.66 7.97
CA ALA A 71 5.08 -15.56 9.11
C ALA A 71 5.69 -14.90 10.36
N GLY A 72 6.33 -13.73 10.24
CA GLY A 72 6.95 -13.03 11.37
C GLY A 72 8.32 -13.60 11.77
N PHE A 73 9.03 -14.19 10.81
CA PHE A 73 10.40 -14.70 10.93
C PHE A 73 11.42 -13.71 10.36
N HIS A 74 12.70 -14.02 10.57
CA HIS A 74 13.81 -13.28 9.96
C HIS A 74 13.67 -13.32 8.42
N PRO A 75 13.86 -12.20 7.69
CA PRO A 75 13.72 -12.19 6.23
C PRO A 75 14.58 -13.27 5.55
N ASP A 76 15.84 -13.42 5.97
CA ASP A 76 16.75 -14.47 5.47
C ASP A 76 16.70 -15.80 6.25
N MET A 77 15.55 -16.17 6.82
CA MET A 77 15.42 -17.38 7.65
C MET A 77 15.99 -18.63 6.97
N ALA A 78 15.65 -18.89 5.71
CA ALA A 78 16.09 -20.10 5.01
C ALA A 78 17.62 -20.17 4.89
N ALA A 79 18.27 -19.08 4.46
CA ALA A 79 19.73 -19.00 4.36
C ALA A 79 20.41 -19.14 5.73
N ARG A 80 19.87 -18.49 6.77
CA ARG A 80 20.40 -18.58 8.15
C ARG A 80 20.29 -19.99 8.71
N LEU A 81 19.21 -20.71 8.41
CA LEU A 81 19.03 -22.11 8.82
C LEU A 81 19.96 -23.05 8.06
N ALA A 82 20.17 -22.83 6.75
CA ALA A 82 21.08 -23.63 5.94
C ALA A 82 22.55 -23.49 6.37
N ALA A 83 22.92 -22.33 6.94
CA ALA A 83 24.27 -22.08 7.45
C ALA A 83 24.57 -22.71 8.82
N LEU A 84 23.58 -23.33 9.47
CA LEU A 84 23.78 -23.97 10.78
C LEU A 84 24.57 -25.28 10.66
N PRO A 85 25.42 -25.61 11.66
CA PRO A 85 26.14 -26.87 11.66
C PRO A 85 25.18 -28.07 11.80
N VAL A 86 25.60 -29.22 11.28
CA VAL A 86 24.90 -30.49 11.48
C VAL A 86 24.78 -30.77 12.98
N GLY A 87 23.57 -31.04 13.47
CA GLY A 87 23.30 -31.23 14.90
C GLY A 87 23.05 -29.93 15.68
N ALA A 88 22.80 -28.81 15.02
CA ALA A 88 22.44 -27.55 15.66
C ALA A 88 21.32 -27.72 16.71
N THR A 89 21.53 -27.09 17.85
CA THR A 89 20.57 -27.11 18.96
C THR A 89 19.28 -26.39 18.59
N ARG A 90 18.19 -26.72 19.29
CA ARG A 90 16.89 -26.04 19.13
C ARG A 90 17.00 -24.53 19.35
N GLU A 91 17.93 -24.09 20.20
CA GLU A 91 18.14 -22.67 20.46
C GLU A 91 18.84 -21.96 19.30
N GLN A 92 19.87 -22.58 18.72
CA GLN A 92 20.53 -22.05 17.51
C GLN A 92 19.55 -21.92 16.34
N VAL A 93 18.69 -22.91 16.14
CA VAL A 93 17.62 -22.87 15.13
C VAL A 93 16.64 -21.72 15.41
N ARG A 94 16.25 -21.51 16.68
CA ARG A 94 15.35 -20.41 17.06
C ARG A 94 15.99 -19.05 16.81
N VAL A 95 17.24 -18.85 17.22
CA VAL A 95 17.96 -17.59 17.03
C VAL A 95 18.16 -17.30 15.55
N ALA A 96 18.49 -18.31 14.74
CA ALA A 96 18.65 -18.15 13.30
C ALA A 96 17.35 -17.73 12.58
N ALA A 97 16.20 -18.23 13.05
CA ALA A 97 14.93 -18.01 12.36
C ALA A 97 14.11 -16.82 12.87
N ARG A 98 14.25 -16.40 14.14
CA ARG A 98 13.23 -15.57 14.80
C ARG A 98 13.57 -14.09 14.90
N VAL A 99 12.53 -13.28 14.70
CA VAL A 99 12.45 -11.86 15.10
C VAL A 99 11.32 -11.71 16.12
N GLY A 100 11.50 -12.34 17.28
CA GLY A 100 10.48 -12.48 18.32
C GLY A 100 9.46 -13.60 18.04
N ALA A 101 8.25 -13.47 18.58
CA ALA A 101 7.22 -14.50 18.42
C ALA A 101 6.64 -14.52 17.00
N PRO A 102 6.59 -15.66 16.29
CA PRO A 102 5.95 -15.76 14.98
C PRO A 102 4.48 -15.30 15.02
N PHE A 103 3.96 -14.85 13.89
CA PHE A 103 2.55 -14.47 13.81
C PHE A 103 1.66 -15.69 14.03
N ARG A 104 0.64 -15.52 14.88
CA ARG A 104 -0.44 -16.52 14.99
C ARG A 104 -1.32 -16.35 13.76
N ILE A 105 -1.14 -17.24 12.80
CA ILE A 105 -2.02 -17.35 11.64
C ILE A 105 -3.13 -18.31 12.04
N HIS A 106 -4.30 -17.76 12.38
CA HIS A 106 -5.48 -18.56 12.63
C HIS A 106 -6.01 -19.04 11.27
N ALA A 107 -5.90 -20.36 11.00
CA ALA A 107 -6.41 -20.97 9.78
C ALA A 107 -7.96 -20.92 9.68
N ALA A 108 -8.66 -20.55 10.75
CA ALA A 108 -10.09 -20.35 10.74
C ALA A 108 -10.41 -19.05 10.00
N ALA A 109 -10.64 -19.15 8.69
CA ALA A 109 -11.18 -18.08 7.88
C ALA A 109 -12.43 -17.50 8.56
N SER A 110 -12.56 -16.17 8.60
CA SER A 110 -13.82 -15.52 8.99
C SER A 110 -14.97 -16.04 8.11
N ALA A 111 -16.22 -15.99 8.59
CA ALA A 111 -17.37 -16.41 7.79
C ALA A 111 -17.40 -15.72 6.41
N PHE A 112 -16.96 -14.46 6.34
CA PHE A 112 -16.77 -13.72 5.10
C PHE A 112 -15.71 -14.36 4.17
N GLN A 113 -14.54 -14.71 4.70
CA GLN A 113 -13.48 -15.36 3.91
C GLN A 113 -13.88 -16.77 3.47
N GLN A 114 -14.57 -17.54 4.32
CA GLN A 114 -15.10 -18.87 3.96
C GLN A 114 -16.07 -18.75 2.79
N GLU A 115 -17.03 -17.83 2.87
CA GLU A 115 -18.01 -17.61 1.81
C GLU A 115 -17.36 -17.17 0.50
N VAL A 116 -16.38 -16.26 0.56
CA VAL A 116 -15.62 -15.84 -0.63
C VAL A 116 -14.86 -17.01 -1.24
N THR A 117 -14.19 -17.83 -0.43
CA THR A 117 -13.48 -19.03 -0.90
C THR A 117 -14.43 -20.02 -1.55
N THR A 118 -15.57 -20.31 -0.92
CA THR A 118 -16.59 -21.21 -1.46
C THR A 118 -17.10 -20.72 -2.82
N ARG A 119 -17.47 -19.45 -2.94
CA ARG A 119 -17.95 -18.90 -4.22
C ARG A 119 -16.87 -18.84 -5.31
N CYS A 120 -15.62 -18.57 -4.95
CA CYS A 120 -14.52 -18.64 -5.90
C CYS A 120 -14.26 -20.08 -6.36
N ALA A 121 -14.38 -21.07 -5.47
CA ALA A 121 -14.24 -22.49 -5.81
C ALA A 121 -15.38 -22.98 -6.72
N VAL A 122 -16.62 -22.56 -6.45
CA VAL A 122 -17.77 -22.82 -7.33
C VAL A 122 -17.52 -22.24 -8.71
N TRP A 123 -17.13 -20.96 -8.78
CA TRP A 123 -16.80 -20.32 -10.06
C TRP A 123 -15.67 -21.05 -10.79
N ALA A 124 -14.60 -21.45 -10.09
CA ALA A 124 -13.47 -22.16 -10.69
C ALA A 124 -13.90 -23.51 -11.29
N ALA A 125 -14.74 -24.26 -10.56
CA ALA A 125 -15.31 -25.52 -11.03
C ALA A 125 -16.20 -25.33 -12.27
N GLU A 126 -17.00 -24.25 -12.31
CA GLU A 126 -17.83 -23.90 -13.48
C GLU A 126 -16.99 -23.56 -14.72
N GLN A 127 -15.79 -22.99 -14.52
CA GLN A 127 -14.85 -22.69 -15.61
C GLN A 127 -13.96 -23.89 -15.98
N GLY A 128 -14.07 -25.03 -15.29
CA GLY A 128 -13.25 -26.21 -15.53
C GLY A 128 -11.78 -26.03 -15.15
N LEU A 129 -11.46 -25.08 -14.25
CA LEU A 129 -10.09 -24.85 -13.78
C LEU A 129 -9.63 -25.98 -12.86
N GLY A 130 -8.37 -26.41 -13.00
CA GLY A 130 -7.75 -27.38 -12.11
C GLY A 130 -7.56 -26.86 -10.67
N ALA A 131 -7.33 -27.76 -9.72
CA ALA A 131 -7.17 -27.40 -8.29
C ALA A 131 -6.00 -26.44 -8.01
N ASP A 132 -4.97 -26.45 -8.87
CA ASP A 132 -3.78 -25.60 -8.76
C ASP A 132 -3.88 -24.31 -9.59
N GLU A 133 -4.94 -24.14 -10.40
CA GLU A 133 -5.12 -22.95 -11.23
C GLU A 133 -5.76 -21.81 -10.42
N ALA A 134 -5.06 -20.68 -10.36
CA ALA A 134 -5.48 -19.54 -9.54
C ALA A 134 -6.70 -18.82 -10.14
N VAL A 135 -7.73 -18.60 -9.32
CA VAL A 135 -8.88 -17.77 -9.69
C VAL A 135 -8.43 -16.34 -9.99
N PRO A 136 -8.82 -15.74 -11.14
CA PRO A 136 -8.45 -14.38 -11.51
C PRO A 136 -8.80 -13.33 -10.44
N LEU A 137 -7.97 -12.30 -10.32
CA LEU A 137 -8.09 -11.30 -9.25
C LEU A 137 -9.41 -10.54 -9.32
N GLU A 138 -9.83 -10.20 -10.53
CA GLU A 138 -11.09 -9.50 -10.83
C GLU A 138 -12.31 -10.31 -10.39
N VAL A 139 -12.26 -11.63 -10.53
CA VAL A 139 -13.33 -12.55 -10.08
C VAL A 139 -13.36 -12.57 -8.56
N ARG A 140 -12.21 -12.75 -7.91
CA ARG A 140 -12.12 -12.71 -6.45
C ARG A 140 -12.60 -11.36 -5.89
N ALA A 141 -12.26 -10.25 -6.53
CA ALA A 141 -12.68 -8.91 -6.14
C ALA A 141 -14.19 -8.70 -6.28
N ARG A 142 -14.79 -9.21 -7.37
CA ARG A 142 -16.24 -9.21 -7.58
C ARG A 142 -16.96 -10.00 -6.49
N VAL A 143 -16.56 -11.26 -6.28
CA VAL A 143 -17.16 -12.15 -5.26
C VAL A 143 -17.09 -11.52 -3.87
N ARG A 144 -15.95 -10.93 -3.49
CA ARG A 144 -15.81 -10.20 -2.21
C ARG A 144 -16.80 -9.05 -2.08
N SER A 145 -17.04 -8.32 -3.16
CA SER A 145 -17.96 -7.19 -3.17
C SER A 145 -19.41 -7.68 -3.04
N GLU A 146 -19.78 -8.75 -3.74
CA GLU A 146 -21.12 -9.36 -3.66
C GLU A 146 -21.43 -9.84 -2.24
N VAL A 147 -20.55 -10.64 -1.65
CA VAL A 147 -20.71 -11.15 -0.27
C VAL A 147 -20.81 -9.98 0.73
N ALA A 148 -20.02 -8.92 0.55
CA ALA A 148 -20.08 -7.74 1.42
C ALA A 148 -21.38 -6.94 1.23
N ILE A 149 -21.88 -6.80 0.00
CA ILE A 149 -23.18 -6.14 -0.28
C ILE A 149 -24.31 -6.92 0.39
N GLU A 150 -24.34 -8.24 0.23
CA GLU A 150 -25.38 -9.09 0.83
C GLU A 150 -25.39 -8.98 2.35
N GLY A 151 -24.21 -9.09 2.99
CA GLY A 151 -24.08 -8.90 4.43
C GLY A 151 -24.49 -7.50 4.89
N PHE A 152 -24.17 -6.46 4.12
CA PHE A 152 -24.57 -5.08 4.42
C PHE A 152 -26.09 -4.90 4.30
N VAL A 153 -26.71 -5.40 3.23
CA VAL A 153 -28.15 -5.31 3.00
C VAL A 153 -28.91 -6.07 4.09
N ALA A 154 -28.47 -7.27 4.45
CA ALA A 154 -29.08 -8.05 5.53
C ALA A 154 -29.05 -7.29 6.87
N ARG A 155 -27.97 -6.56 7.16
CA ARG A 155 -27.80 -5.82 8.42
C ARG A 155 -28.48 -4.45 8.44
N MET A 156 -28.46 -3.73 7.32
CA MET A 156 -28.86 -2.32 7.23
C MET A 156 -30.19 -2.11 6.50
N GLY A 157 -30.76 -3.16 5.88
CA GLY A 157 -32.02 -3.10 5.14
C GLY A 157 -31.97 -2.27 3.84
N ARG A 158 -30.78 -1.86 3.40
CA ARG A 158 -30.56 -1.04 2.19
C ARG A 158 -29.21 -1.34 1.54
N PRO A 159 -29.03 -1.04 0.23
CA PRO A 159 -27.72 -1.17 -0.41
C PRO A 159 -26.71 -0.13 0.12
N PRO A 160 -25.40 -0.47 0.12
CA PRO A 160 -24.33 0.45 0.47
C PRO A 160 -24.03 1.44 -0.67
N SER A 161 -23.57 2.64 -0.33
CA SER A 161 -22.85 3.52 -1.26
C SER A 161 -21.44 2.99 -1.57
N GLY A 162 -20.75 3.55 -2.57
CA GLY A 162 -19.40 3.10 -2.94
C GLY A 162 -18.39 3.17 -1.79
N VAL A 163 -18.40 4.26 -1.02
CA VAL A 163 -17.52 4.45 0.16
C VAL A 163 -17.87 3.48 1.29
N GLU A 164 -19.17 3.26 1.53
CA GLU A 164 -19.64 2.30 2.53
C GLU A 164 -19.27 0.87 2.16
N LEU A 165 -19.38 0.49 0.89
CA LEU A 165 -18.99 -0.83 0.41
C LEU A 165 -17.49 -1.05 0.56
N SER A 166 -16.65 -0.09 0.15
CA SER A 166 -15.21 -0.19 0.35
C SER A 166 -14.85 -0.33 1.83
N SER A 167 -15.52 0.41 2.71
CA SER A 167 -15.32 0.33 4.16
C SER A 167 -15.79 -1.00 4.74
N GLU A 168 -16.92 -1.52 4.27
CA GLU A 168 -17.49 -2.78 4.74
C GLU A 168 -16.65 -3.98 4.28
N VAL A 169 -16.22 -4.01 3.02
CA VAL A 169 -15.27 -5.02 2.52
C VAL A 169 -14.01 -4.98 3.40
N ALA A 170 -13.44 -3.79 3.65
CA ALA A 170 -12.27 -3.66 4.50
C ALA A 170 -12.51 -4.15 5.94
N ARG A 171 -13.70 -3.92 6.50
CA ARG A 171 -14.10 -4.39 7.84
C ARG A 171 -14.24 -5.91 7.90
N LEU A 172 -14.97 -6.51 6.97
CA LEU A 172 -15.23 -7.96 6.92
C LEU A 172 -13.98 -8.76 6.53
N SER A 173 -13.09 -8.15 5.74
CA SER A 173 -11.81 -8.75 5.35
C SER A 173 -10.80 -8.78 6.49
N ARG A 174 -11.01 -7.98 7.55
CA ARG A 174 -10.20 -8.04 8.76
C ARG A 174 -10.69 -9.21 9.60
N ASP A 175 -9.91 -10.28 9.61
CA ASP A 175 -10.01 -11.25 10.69
C ASP A 175 -9.45 -10.60 11.98
N PRO A 176 -10.26 -10.39 13.03
CA PRO A 176 -9.80 -9.81 14.29
C PRO A 176 -8.75 -10.68 15.00
N ASN A 177 -8.61 -11.94 14.63
CA ASN A 177 -7.59 -12.86 15.15
C ASN A 177 -6.31 -12.89 14.30
N THR A 178 -6.31 -12.30 13.10
CA THR A 178 -5.12 -12.26 12.27
C THR A 178 -4.15 -11.20 12.79
N ALA A 179 -2.93 -11.65 13.10
CA ALA A 179 -1.89 -10.76 13.61
C ALA A 179 -1.59 -9.60 12.63
N CYS A 180 -1.39 -8.41 13.18
CA CYS A 180 -0.91 -7.26 12.40
C CYS A 180 0.56 -7.50 12.04
N ALA A 181 0.81 -7.75 10.76
CA ALA A 181 2.13 -8.00 10.22
C ALA A 181 2.95 -6.73 10.02
N GLY A 182 2.27 -5.59 9.84
CA GLY A 182 2.92 -4.34 9.50
C GLY A 182 1.94 -3.21 9.21
N PHE A 183 2.49 -2.13 8.67
CA PHE A 183 1.78 -0.96 8.21
C PHE A 183 2.28 -0.59 6.83
N ASP A 184 1.37 -0.38 5.88
CA ASP A 184 1.70 0.22 4.59
C ASP A 184 1.50 1.74 4.66
N VAL A 185 2.58 2.47 4.43
CA VAL A 185 2.60 3.93 4.33
C VAL A 185 2.86 4.31 2.88
N THR A 186 1.86 4.89 2.23
CA THR A 186 1.97 5.35 0.84
C THR A 186 2.34 6.82 0.80
N PHE A 187 3.45 7.13 0.13
CA PHE A 187 3.91 8.48 -0.14
C PHE A 187 3.56 8.83 -1.59
N THR A 188 2.68 9.81 -1.75
CA THR A 188 2.26 10.30 -3.06
C THR A 188 2.54 11.80 -3.12
N PRO A 189 3.38 12.27 -4.06
CA PRO A 189 3.62 13.69 -4.25
C PRO A 189 2.35 14.38 -4.76
N VAL A 190 2.31 15.71 -4.67
CA VAL A 190 1.22 16.49 -5.25
C VAL A 190 1.11 16.22 -6.75
N LYS A 191 -0.12 16.17 -7.28
CA LYS A 191 -0.36 15.69 -8.67
C LYS A 191 0.42 16.47 -9.73
N SER A 192 0.73 17.75 -9.50
CA SER A 192 1.58 18.55 -10.40
C SER A 192 2.99 17.98 -10.55
N VAL A 193 3.55 17.39 -9.50
CA VAL A 193 4.87 16.72 -9.54
C VAL A 193 4.78 15.44 -10.35
N SER A 194 3.76 14.59 -10.14
CA SER A 194 3.56 13.39 -10.97
C SER A 194 3.31 13.73 -12.43
N ALA A 195 2.59 14.83 -12.71
CA ALA A 195 2.39 15.32 -14.07
C ALA A 195 3.70 15.82 -14.69
N LEU A 196 4.50 16.60 -13.96
CA LEU A 196 5.80 17.09 -14.41
C LEU A 196 6.76 15.92 -14.69
N TRP A 197 6.82 14.96 -13.78
CA TRP A 197 7.59 13.72 -13.92
C TRP A 197 7.25 12.96 -15.21
N ALA A 198 5.97 12.91 -15.57
CA ALA A 198 5.51 12.15 -16.74
C ALA A 198 5.79 12.83 -18.10
N VAL A 199 5.91 14.16 -18.14
CA VAL A 199 6.01 14.93 -19.39
C VAL A 199 7.42 15.44 -19.69
N THR A 200 8.34 15.32 -18.74
CA THR A 200 9.70 15.86 -18.84
C THR A 200 10.67 14.84 -19.46
N PRO A 201 11.84 15.26 -19.99
CA PRO A 201 12.86 14.32 -20.48
C PRO A 201 13.32 13.35 -19.38
N LEU A 202 13.76 12.15 -19.77
CA LEU A 202 14.12 11.06 -18.84
C LEU A 202 15.13 11.49 -17.77
N GLN A 203 16.09 12.33 -18.14
CA GLN A 203 17.11 12.84 -17.22
C GLN A 203 16.49 13.71 -16.11
N VAL A 204 15.45 14.48 -16.43
CA VAL A 204 14.73 15.31 -15.45
C VAL A 204 13.75 14.45 -14.65
N ALA A 205 13.08 13.47 -15.28
CA ALA A 205 12.19 12.54 -14.60
C ALA A 205 12.94 11.74 -13.54
N ALA A 206 14.15 11.26 -13.85
CA ALA A 206 15.03 10.59 -12.90
C ALA A 206 15.37 11.48 -11.69
N GLN A 207 15.64 12.78 -11.90
CA GLN A 207 15.88 13.71 -10.79
C GLN A 207 14.64 13.93 -9.91
N ILE A 208 13.43 13.88 -10.49
CA ILE A 208 12.18 13.93 -9.72
C ILE A 208 11.98 12.64 -8.91
N GLU A 209 12.28 11.46 -9.49
CA GLU A 209 12.26 10.18 -8.77
C GLU A 209 13.26 10.18 -7.60
N GLU A 210 14.47 10.71 -7.80
CA GLU A 210 15.48 10.84 -6.74
C GLU A 210 15.04 11.82 -5.65
N ALA A 211 14.43 12.96 -6.01
CA ALA A 211 13.89 13.91 -5.04
C ALA A 211 12.75 13.30 -4.21
N HIS A 212 11.87 12.53 -4.87
CA HIS A 212 10.81 11.77 -4.23
C HIS A 212 11.36 10.73 -3.25
N ASN A 213 12.31 9.90 -3.68
CA ASN A 213 12.93 8.89 -2.83
C ASN A 213 13.66 9.52 -1.63
N ALA A 214 14.33 10.67 -1.81
CA ALA A 214 14.98 11.40 -0.72
C ALA A 214 13.95 11.95 0.29
N ALA A 215 12.83 12.51 -0.19
CA ALA A 215 11.75 12.98 0.66
C ALA A 215 11.08 11.83 1.46
N VAL A 216 10.93 10.66 0.84
CA VAL A 216 10.49 9.43 1.54
C VAL A 216 11.48 9.06 2.64
N ALA A 217 12.78 9.07 2.36
CA ALA A 217 13.81 8.76 3.35
C ALA A 217 13.80 9.75 4.52
N ASP A 218 13.63 11.04 4.27
CA ASP A 218 13.52 12.08 5.31
C ASP A 218 12.30 11.87 6.21
N ALA A 219 11.15 11.51 5.62
CA ALA A 219 9.94 11.22 6.36
C ALA A 219 10.06 9.93 7.19
N LEU A 220 10.72 8.90 6.68
CA LEU A 220 11.00 7.67 7.42
C LEU A 220 11.96 7.93 8.59
N ARG A 221 13.00 8.75 8.40
CA ARG A 221 13.90 9.17 9.48
C ARG A 221 13.14 9.91 10.58
N PHE A 222 12.23 10.82 10.21
CA PHE A 222 11.35 11.48 11.19
C PHE A 222 10.49 10.47 11.97
N VAL A 223 9.96 9.45 11.30
CA VAL A 223 9.23 8.37 11.98
C VAL A 223 10.13 7.64 12.99
N GLU A 224 11.34 7.24 12.58
CA GLU A 224 12.28 6.53 13.47
C GLU A 224 12.67 7.37 14.69
N GLU A 225 12.93 8.67 14.51
CA GLU A 225 13.43 9.54 15.57
C GLU A 225 12.34 10.03 16.53
N GLN A 226 11.13 10.28 16.03
CA GLN A 226 10.10 11.03 16.78
C GLN A 226 8.84 10.24 17.11
N VAL A 227 8.60 9.13 16.41
CA VAL A 227 7.29 8.46 16.41
C VAL A 227 7.37 6.97 16.75
N LEU A 228 8.49 6.34 16.41
CA LEU A 228 8.64 4.89 16.48
C LEU A 228 8.97 4.43 17.90
N PHE A 229 7.98 3.83 18.55
CA PHE A 229 8.14 3.22 19.87
C PHE A 229 7.54 1.81 19.89
N SER A 230 7.97 1.03 20.87
CA SER A 230 7.27 -0.19 21.28
C SER A 230 6.67 -0.02 22.68
N ARG A 231 6.02 -1.06 23.22
CA ARG A 231 5.40 -1.03 24.54
C ARG A 231 5.64 -2.32 25.32
N ARG A 232 5.80 -2.19 26.65
CA ARG A 232 5.99 -3.28 27.61
C ARG A 232 5.06 -3.16 28.82
N GLY A 233 4.98 -4.23 29.59
CA GLY A 233 4.15 -4.35 30.79
C GLY A 233 2.71 -4.76 30.50
N ALA A 234 1.96 -5.10 31.54
CA ALA A 234 0.54 -5.45 31.43
C ALA A 234 -0.22 -4.30 30.74
N GLY A 235 -0.97 -4.62 29.68
CA GLY A 235 -1.68 -3.60 28.89
C GLY A 235 -0.79 -2.67 28.05
N GLY A 236 0.54 -2.85 28.04
CA GLY A 236 1.48 -2.01 27.30
C GLY A 236 1.58 -0.58 27.83
N VAL A 237 1.58 -0.45 29.17
CA VAL A 237 1.58 0.82 29.90
C VAL A 237 2.89 1.61 29.76
N ARG A 238 4.00 0.95 29.43
CA ARG A 238 5.31 1.58 29.29
C ARG A 238 5.75 1.61 27.84
N GLN A 239 5.95 2.80 27.27
CA GLN A 239 6.63 2.94 25.99
C GLN A 239 8.14 2.71 26.15
N VAL A 240 8.74 2.10 25.14
CA VAL A 240 10.18 1.80 25.10
C VAL A 240 10.75 2.16 23.74
N GLU A 241 11.98 2.62 23.74
CA GLU A 241 12.74 2.97 22.54
C GLU A 241 13.18 1.71 21.79
N VAL A 242 13.38 1.88 20.48
CA VAL A 242 13.74 0.83 19.54
C VAL A 242 14.89 1.29 18.64
N THR A 243 15.56 0.34 18.01
CA THR A 243 16.75 0.59 17.18
C THR A 243 16.42 1.20 15.82
N GLY A 244 15.17 1.06 15.36
CA GLY A 244 14.70 1.61 14.09
C GLY A 244 13.58 0.76 13.48
N LEU A 245 13.03 1.23 12.36
CA LEU A 245 12.03 0.51 11.59
C LEU A 245 12.70 -0.45 10.61
N ILE A 246 11.93 -1.46 10.20
CA ILE A 246 12.28 -2.36 9.10
C ILE A 246 11.20 -2.16 8.05
N GLY A 247 11.58 -1.65 6.88
CA GLY A 247 10.65 -1.31 5.81
C GLY A 247 11.07 -1.89 4.45
N ALA A 248 10.07 -2.21 3.62
CA ALA A 248 10.25 -2.52 2.20
C ALA A 248 9.54 -1.46 1.37
N ALA A 249 10.30 -0.71 0.56
CA ALA A 249 9.81 0.40 -0.24
C ALA A 249 9.64 0.00 -1.73
N PHE A 250 8.44 0.21 -2.27
CA PHE A 250 8.06 -0.12 -3.65
C PHE A 250 7.60 1.15 -4.36
N THR A 251 8.36 1.65 -5.34
CA THR A 251 8.03 2.85 -6.09
C THR A 251 7.28 2.49 -7.38
N HIS A 252 6.10 3.08 -7.55
CA HIS A 252 5.17 2.85 -8.66
C HIS A 252 5.03 4.10 -9.52
N ARG A 253 4.61 3.89 -10.77
CA ARG A 253 4.66 4.90 -11.85
C ARG A 253 3.27 5.29 -12.37
N ASP A 254 2.27 4.45 -12.16
CA ASP A 254 0.92 4.58 -12.69
C ASP A 254 -0.15 4.47 -11.59
N SER A 255 -1.32 5.02 -11.87
CA SER A 255 -2.52 4.79 -11.08
C SER A 255 -3.20 3.50 -11.54
N ARG A 256 -4.15 3.00 -10.76
CA ARG A 256 -5.01 1.87 -11.19
C ARG A 256 -5.77 2.13 -12.49
N ALA A 257 -5.92 3.39 -12.89
CA ALA A 257 -6.57 3.82 -14.13
C ALA A 257 -5.58 4.09 -15.28
N GLY A 258 -4.28 3.85 -15.06
CA GLY A 258 -3.22 4.05 -16.05
C GLY A 258 -2.70 5.50 -16.15
N ASP A 259 -3.15 6.41 -15.29
CA ASP A 259 -2.64 7.79 -15.27
C ASP A 259 -1.25 7.85 -14.61
N PRO A 260 -0.34 8.72 -15.06
CA PRO A 260 0.95 8.90 -14.39
C PRO A 260 0.77 9.28 -12.92
N ASN A 261 1.31 8.45 -12.04
CA ASN A 261 1.20 8.59 -10.60
C ASN A 261 2.45 8.02 -9.93
N LEU A 262 3.50 8.83 -9.86
CA LEU A 262 4.66 8.50 -9.04
C LEU A 262 4.20 8.36 -7.59
N HIS A 263 4.45 7.22 -6.94
CA HIS A 263 4.19 7.03 -5.51
C HIS A 263 5.03 5.89 -4.96
N THR A 264 5.26 5.87 -3.64
CA THR A 264 5.99 4.77 -2.99
C THR A 264 5.15 4.17 -1.88
N HIS A 265 4.96 2.85 -1.94
CA HIS A 265 4.44 2.05 -0.82
C HIS A 265 5.60 1.62 0.06
N VAL A 266 5.56 1.96 1.35
CA VAL A 266 6.53 1.47 2.33
C VAL A 266 5.81 0.53 3.29
N ALA A 267 6.02 -0.77 3.11
CA ALA A 267 5.59 -1.78 4.06
C ALA A 267 6.54 -1.81 5.26
N ILE A 268 6.11 -1.27 6.39
CA ILE A 268 6.83 -1.26 7.66
C ILE A 268 6.44 -2.50 8.45
N ALA A 269 7.41 -3.35 8.80
CA ALA A 269 7.17 -4.55 9.59
C ALA A 269 6.72 -4.19 11.01
N ASN A 270 5.74 -4.92 11.55
CA ASN A 270 5.29 -4.78 12.94
C ASN A 270 6.21 -5.57 13.89
N LYS A 271 7.52 -5.44 13.66
CA LYS A 271 8.63 -6.10 14.35
C LYS A 271 9.75 -5.09 14.48
N VAL A 272 10.10 -4.77 15.72
CA VAL A 272 11.16 -3.81 16.05
C VAL A 272 11.98 -4.37 17.20
N GLN A 273 13.28 -4.12 17.17
CA GLN A 273 14.18 -4.49 18.24
C GLN A 273 14.29 -3.33 19.23
N THR A 274 14.07 -3.59 20.51
CA THR A 274 14.34 -2.61 21.58
C THR A 274 15.84 -2.45 21.81
N LEU A 275 16.25 -1.37 22.47
CA LEU A 275 17.68 -1.09 22.73
C LEU A 275 18.40 -2.17 23.55
N ASP A 276 17.66 -2.95 24.34
CA ASP A 276 18.16 -4.11 25.09
C ASP A 276 18.07 -5.44 24.30
N GLY A 277 17.81 -5.39 22.99
CA GLY A 277 17.86 -6.53 22.07
C GLY A 277 16.58 -7.34 21.94
N ALA A 278 15.52 -7.04 22.70
CA ALA A 278 14.27 -7.79 22.61
C ALA A 278 13.44 -7.42 21.37
N TRP A 279 12.81 -8.42 20.76
CA TRP A 279 11.92 -8.22 19.61
C TRP A 279 10.47 -8.04 20.04
N LEU A 280 9.90 -6.88 19.70
CA LEU A 280 8.53 -6.51 20.02
C LEU A 280 7.76 -5.99 18.81
N ALA A 281 6.45 -5.78 18.99
CA ALA A 281 5.61 -5.10 18.00
C ALA A 281 5.68 -3.57 18.18
N ILE A 282 5.42 -2.83 17.11
CA ILE A 282 5.33 -1.36 17.15
C ILE A 282 4.11 -0.95 17.98
N ASP A 283 4.24 0.10 18.80
CA ASP A 283 3.06 0.79 19.33
C ASP A 283 2.43 1.61 18.21
N GLY A 284 1.40 1.05 17.58
CA GLY A 284 0.75 1.70 16.44
C GLY A 284 0.04 3.02 16.79
N ARG A 285 -0.28 3.29 18.06
CA ARG A 285 -1.04 4.49 18.46
C ARG A 285 -0.30 5.79 18.10
N PRO A 286 0.95 6.03 18.55
CA PRO A 286 1.72 7.20 18.14
C PRO A 286 1.91 7.25 16.63
N LEU A 287 2.16 6.12 15.97
CA LEU A 287 2.32 6.06 14.51
C LEU A 287 1.08 6.55 13.76
N PHE A 288 -0.13 6.08 14.12
CA PHE A 288 -1.37 6.56 13.53
C PHE A 288 -1.62 8.05 13.83
N ALA A 289 -1.34 8.51 15.04
CA ALA A 289 -1.54 9.89 15.45
C ALA A 289 -0.61 10.87 14.70
N ALA A 290 0.61 10.44 14.36
CA ALA A 290 1.61 11.27 13.71
C ALA A 290 1.48 11.35 12.17
N MET A 291 0.54 10.62 11.55
CA MET A 291 0.49 10.51 10.08
C MET A 291 0.36 11.85 9.35
N VAL A 292 -0.30 12.84 9.95
CA VAL A 292 -0.36 14.20 9.40
C VAL A 292 1.04 14.83 9.40
N SER A 293 1.75 14.77 10.53
CA SER A 293 3.12 15.27 10.63
C SER A 293 4.08 14.58 9.66
N VAL A 294 3.97 13.25 9.51
CA VAL A 294 4.77 12.49 8.53
C VAL A 294 4.50 12.98 7.10
N SER A 295 3.24 13.26 6.77
CA SER A 295 2.86 13.83 5.47
C SER A 295 3.46 15.22 5.25
N GLU A 296 3.43 16.09 6.26
CA GLU A 296 3.98 17.44 6.16
C GLU A 296 5.51 17.44 6.04
N VAL A 297 6.20 16.55 6.76
CA VAL A 297 7.65 16.34 6.61
C VAL A 297 7.99 15.89 5.20
N TYR A 298 7.26 14.89 4.68
CA TYR A 298 7.44 14.43 3.30
C TYR A 298 7.21 15.55 2.28
N ASN A 299 6.10 16.29 2.38
CA ASN A 299 5.77 17.36 1.45
C ASN A 299 6.83 18.47 1.48
N THR A 300 7.25 18.89 2.67
CA THR A 300 8.27 19.93 2.84
C THR A 300 9.63 19.48 2.30
N ALA A 301 10.03 18.25 2.59
CA ALA A 301 11.28 17.68 2.08
C ALA A 301 11.25 17.56 0.54
N LEU A 302 10.14 17.11 -0.03
CA LEU A 302 9.97 17.00 -1.48
C LEU A 302 10.11 18.36 -2.17
N GLU A 303 9.46 19.40 -1.64
CA GLU A 303 9.59 20.75 -2.17
C GLU A 303 11.05 21.23 -2.13
N ALA A 304 11.75 21.00 -1.01
CA ALA A 304 13.16 21.37 -0.86
C ALA A 304 14.08 20.62 -1.84
N HIS A 305 13.94 19.29 -1.94
CA HIS A 305 14.75 18.46 -2.86
C HIS A 305 14.53 18.86 -4.32
N LEU A 306 13.28 19.11 -4.72
CA LEU A 306 12.96 19.54 -6.08
C LEU A 306 13.46 20.95 -6.37
N ALA A 307 13.33 21.88 -5.42
CA ALA A 307 13.87 23.23 -5.57
C ALA A 307 15.40 23.21 -5.73
N GLN A 308 16.11 22.38 -4.95
CA GLN A 308 17.56 22.25 -5.02
C GLN A 308 18.03 21.61 -6.33
N ARG A 309 17.36 20.55 -6.79
CA ARG A 309 17.77 19.78 -7.98
C ARG A 309 17.38 20.45 -9.29
N LEU A 310 16.18 21.04 -9.34
CA LEU A 310 15.55 21.50 -10.59
C LEU A 310 15.19 22.99 -10.59
N GLY A 311 15.38 23.70 -9.47
CA GLY A 311 15.03 25.12 -9.36
C GLY A 311 13.52 25.41 -9.41
N VAL A 312 12.67 24.38 -9.23
CA VAL A 312 11.22 24.55 -9.27
C VAL A 312 10.72 25.32 -8.03
N ARG A 313 9.62 26.05 -8.20
CA ARG A 313 8.95 26.78 -7.13
C ARG A 313 7.55 26.23 -6.92
N PHE A 314 7.12 26.22 -5.67
CA PHE A 314 5.78 25.80 -5.26
C PHE A 314 4.97 27.03 -4.84
N GLU A 315 3.71 27.05 -5.26
CA GLU A 315 2.73 28.08 -4.92
C GLU A 315 1.58 27.44 -4.13
N ALA A 316 0.97 28.20 -3.22
CA ALA A 316 -0.20 27.72 -2.50
C ALA A 316 -1.38 27.58 -3.47
N GLY A 317 -1.97 26.37 -3.56
CA GLY A 317 -3.20 26.16 -4.29
C GLY A 317 -4.39 26.79 -3.57
N ALA A 318 -5.45 27.12 -4.32
CA ALA A 318 -6.72 27.51 -3.70
C ALA A 318 -7.25 26.36 -2.83
N PRO A 319 -7.74 26.62 -1.60
CA PRO A 319 -8.19 25.56 -0.71
C PRO A 319 -9.40 24.83 -1.30
N ALA A 320 -9.20 23.60 -1.77
CA ALA A 320 -10.28 22.65 -1.96
C ALA A 320 -10.48 21.92 -0.62
N GLY A 321 -11.72 21.82 -0.15
CA GLY A 321 -12.07 21.35 1.20
C GLY A 321 -11.26 20.15 1.69
N SER A 322 -10.62 20.34 2.85
CA SER A 322 -9.71 19.48 3.60
C SER A 322 -8.27 19.36 3.03
N ALA A 323 -7.35 20.01 3.76
CA ALA A 323 -5.89 20.14 3.58
C ALA A 323 -5.43 21.08 2.44
N SER A 324 -4.67 22.11 2.82
CA SER A 324 -4.02 23.09 1.95
C SER A 324 -2.87 22.44 1.15
N GLY A 325 -3.17 21.86 0.00
CA GLY A 325 -2.14 21.40 -0.94
C GLY A 325 -1.47 22.57 -1.67
N ARG A 326 -0.14 22.59 -1.72
CA ARG A 326 0.65 23.49 -2.57
C ARG A 326 0.96 22.80 -3.90
N GLU A 327 1.08 23.56 -4.98
CA GLU A 327 1.26 23.04 -6.34
C GLU A 327 2.49 23.68 -7.00
N SER A 328 3.17 22.95 -7.89
CA SER A 328 4.35 23.47 -8.58
C SER A 328 3.97 24.55 -9.62
N ALA A 329 4.57 25.73 -9.55
CA ALA A 329 4.28 26.89 -10.40
C ALA A 329 4.52 26.61 -11.90
N ALA A 330 5.44 25.69 -12.23
CA ALA A 330 5.77 25.32 -13.61
C ALA A 330 4.59 24.70 -14.38
N CYS A 331 3.58 24.16 -13.70
CA CYS A 331 2.46 23.45 -14.32
C CYS A 331 1.30 24.36 -14.77
N HIS A 332 1.43 25.69 -14.61
CA HIS A 332 0.34 26.63 -14.92
C HIS A 332 0.07 26.88 -16.42
N ARG A 333 0.92 26.37 -17.35
CA ARG A 333 0.76 26.61 -18.80
C ARG A 333 0.19 25.45 -19.63
N SER A 334 -0.29 24.36 -19.02
CA SER A 334 -0.97 23.25 -19.73
C SER A 334 -2.35 22.92 -19.13
N PRO A 335 -3.38 22.58 -19.94
CA PRO A 335 -4.76 22.51 -19.44
C PRO A 335 -4.95 21.33 -18.47
N ARG A 336 -5.08 21.64 -17.18
CA ARG A 336 -5.51 20.73 -16.10
C ARG A 336 -6.83 19.97 -16.36
N ARG A 337 -7.59 20.35 -17.38
CA ARG A 337 -8.91 19.77 -17.68
C ARG A 337 -8.85 18.32 -18.16
N GLY A 338 -7.71 17.84 -18.65
CA GLY A 338 -7.57 16.47 -19.19
C GLY A 338 -7.38 15.37 -18.14
N TRP A 339 -6.88 15.70 -16.93
CA TRP A 339 -6.38 14.71 -15.95
C TRP A 339 -7.12 14.71 -14.61
N ARG A 340 -8.40 15.12 -14.61
CA ARG A 340 -9.29 14.96 -13.46
C ARG A 340 -10.29 13.84 -13.72
N SER A 341 -10.06 12.68 -13.11
CA SER A 341 -11.13 11.74 -12.74
C SER A 341 -10.93 11.29 -11.29
N GLU A 342 -12.06 11.13 -10.61
CA GLU A 342 -12.23 10.76 -9.20
C GLU A 342 -11.94 11.82 -8.12
N SER A 343 -12.81 12.84 -8.09
CA SER A 343 -13.39 13.33 -6.82
C SER A 343 -14.69 14.05 -7.14
N SER A 344 -15.82 13.39 -6.87
CA SER A 344 -17.21 13.82 -7.09
C SER A 344 -17.75 13.81 -8.54
N ARG A 345 -18.21 12.64 -9.01
CA ARG A 345 -19.30 12.56 -10.00
C ARG A 345 -20.37 11.56 -9.51
N THR A 346 -21.30 12.06 -8.70
CA THR A 346 -22.63 11.47 -8.56
C THR A 346 -23.38 11.73 -9.87
N PRO A 347 -23.82 10.72 -10.63
CA PRO A 347 -24.70 10.98 -11.76
C PRO A 347 -26.09 11.28 -11.20
N ARG A 348 -26.49 12.56 -11.21
CA ARG A 348 -27.90 12.95 -11.10
C ARG A 348 -28.63 12.38 -12.33
N ARG A 349 -29.21 11.19 -12.19
CA ARG A 349 -30.28 10.73 -13.07
C ARG A 349 -31.48 11.65 -12.87
N SER A 350 -31.82 12.42 -13.89
CA SER A 350 -33.09 13.14 -13.97
C SER A 350 -34.21 12.13 -14.25
N PRO A 351 -35.30 12.09 -13.45
CA PRO A 351 -36.47 11.31 -13.82
C PRO A 351 -37.28 12.10 -14.84
N ARG A 352 -37.23 11.70 -16.12
CA ARG A 352 -38.24 12.05 -17.11
C ARG A 352 -39.58 11.45 -16.67
N ARG A 353 -40.45 12.24 -16.06
CA ARG A 353 -41.88 11.94 -15.91
C ARG A 353 -42.57 12.20 -17.24
N ALA A 354 -42.99 11.13 -17.90
CA ALA A 354 -44.05 11.16 -18.89
C ALA A 354 -45.40 11.19 -18.16
N ALA A 355 -46.16 12.28 -18.32
CA ALA A 355 -47.62 12.33 -18.20
C ALA A 355 -48.11 13.76 -18.51
N ARG A 356 -48.49 14.02 -19.76
CA ARG A 356 -49.40 15.12 -20.11
C ARG A 356 -50.47 14.55 -21.03
N ALA A 357 -51.64 14.31 -20.45
CA ALA A 357 -52.85 14.02 -21.19
C ALA A 357 -53.92 15.05 -20.81
N SER A 358 -54.34 15.82 -21.82
CA SER A 358 -55.67 16.42 -21.98
C SER A 358 -55.97 17.60 -21.02
N ARG A 359 -56.59 18.73 -21.39
CA ARG A 359 -57.45 19.15 -22.50
C ARG A 359 -57.54 20.69 -22.43
N ARG A 360 -57.69 21.36 -23.58
CA ARG A 360 -58.74 22.35 -23.94
C ARG A 360 -58.19 23.37 -24.95
N GLY A 361 -58.89 23.52 -26.07
CA GLY A 361 -58.75 24.67 -26.97
C GLY A 361 -58.81 24.30 -28.46
N ARG A 362 -60.02 24.07 -28.99
CA ARG A 362 -60.33 24.20 -30.43
C ARG A 362 -60.29 25.68 -30.84
N PRO A 363 -60.00 25.98 -32.11
CA PRO A 363 -60.94 26.71 -32.97
C PRO A 363 -61.15 25.96 -34.31
N ARG A 364 -62.40 25.76 -34.80
CA ARG A 364 -63.10 26.55 -35.85
C ARG A 364 -62.14 26.95 -37.00
N ARG A 365 -62.28 26.50 -38.25
CA ARG A 365 -63.46 26.14 -39.06
C ARG A 365 -63.28 24.83 -39.80
#